data_AF-A0A3R9E293-F1
#
_entry.id   AF-A0A3R9E293-F1
#
_cell.length_a   1.000
_cell.length_b   1.000
_cell.length_c   1.000
_cell.angle_alpha   90.00
_cell.angle_beta   90.00
_cell.angle_gamma   90.00
#
_symmetry.space_group_name_H-M   'P 1'
#
loop_
_entity.id
_entity.type
_entity.pdbx_description
1 polymer ?
#
loop_
_entity_poly.entity_id
_entity_poly.type
_entity_poly.pdbx_seq_one_letter_code
_entity_poly.pdbx_strand_id
1 'polypeptide(L)'
;MTAIRQHYREAEERGEKRPGRPTLATLTGATDHQIRKALEAMEEELATEVASEPPAPPAPPEKGTSAGQSVTSAPPAGGMFVAWAGFVFGSVVSIAANVLAARIPPGGAGASWSPSLVAQLGAAVWPVALLIAVEVLSRVPWPAGGLWRFARFGGVGVVAAGSAIISYGHIRDVLTTWGYSGLGAGVGPLVIDGLMVVSGFALLAKGSSK
;
A
#
# COMPACT_ATOMS: atom_id res chain seq x y z
N MET A 1 -1.41 36.13 17.73
CA MET A 1 -2.59 35.46 18.32
C MET A 1 -3.91 36.03 17.78
N THR A 2 -4.06 37.35 17.62
CA THR A 2 -5.31 38.01 17.21
C THR A 2 -5.84 37.60 15.83
N ALA A 3 -4.97 37.47 14.81
CA ALA A 3 -5.39 37.14 13.44
C ALA A 3 -5.92 35.70 13.27
N ILE A 4 -5.35 34.72 13.98
CA ILE A 4 -5.80 33.32 13.94
C ILE A 4 -7.20 33.20 14.58
N ARG A 5 -7.39 33.88 15.72
CA ARG A 5 -8.67 33.90 16.44
C ARG A 5 -9.79 34.55 15.61
N GLN A 6 -9.47 35.62 14.88
CA GLN A 6 -10.41 36.30 14.00
C GLN A 6 -10.92 35.38 12.87
N HIS A 7 -10.02 34.66 12.19
CA HIS A 7 -10.42 33.73 11.13
C HIS A 7 -11.22 32.52 11.64
N TYR A 8 -11.07 32.13 12.91
CA TYR A 8 -11.92 31.13 13.53
C TYR A 8 -13.35 31.63 13.76
N ARG A 9 -13.51 32.84 14.31
CA ARG A 9 -14.84 33.43 14.53
C ARG A 9 -15.57 33.71 13.22
N GLU A 10 -14.86 34.23 12.22
CA GLU A 10 -15.44 34.47 10.89
C GLU A 10 -15.91 33.17 10.23
N ALA A 11 -15.20 32.05 10.41
CA ALA A 11 -15.64 30.76 9.91
C ALA A 11 -16.87 30.25 10.68
N GLU A 12 -16.94 30.46 11.99
CA GLU A 12 -18.11 30.08 12.81
C GLU A 12 -19.35 30.92 12.50
N GLU A 13 -19.19 32.24 12.35
CA GLU A 13 -20.27 33.15 11.96
C GLU A 13 -20.83 32.83 10.57
N ARG A 14 -19.97 32.33 9.65
CA ARG A 14 -20.38 31.85 8.33
C ARG A 14 -20.90 30.41 8.32
N GLY A 15 -20.89 29.70 9.46
CA GLY A 15 -21.23 28.28 9.54
C GLY A 15 -20.28 27.38 8.72
N GLU A 16 -19.11 27.90 8.38
CA GLU A 16 -18.08 27.20 7.60
C GLU A 16 -17.20 26.34 8.51
N LYS A 17 -16.57 25.33 7.91
CA LYS A 17 -15.64 24.47 8.62
C LYS A 17 -14.43 25.29 9.07
N ARG A 18 -14.08 25.20 10.37
CA ARG A 18 -12.91 25.85 10.95
C ARG A 18 -11.65 25.59 10.09
N PRO A 19 -10.90 26.64 9.71
CA PRO A 19 -9.78 26.52 8.79
C PRO A 19 -8.66 25.64 9.38
N GLY A 20 -8.11 24.74 8.55
CA GLY A 20 -7.02 23.85 8.96
C GLY A 20 -5.68 24.56 9.11
N ARG A 21 -4.73 23.91 9.79
CA ARG A 21 -3.38 24.45 10.04
C ARG A 21 -2.65 24.94 8.79
N PRO A 22 -2.68 24.23 7.65
CA PRO A 22 -2.05 24.72 6.41
C PRO A 22 -2.74 25.98 5.88
N THR A 23 -4.07 26.05 6.00
CA THR A 23 -4.87 27.21 5.58
C THR A 23 -4.54 28.44 6.44
N LEU A 24 -4.39 28.24 7.76
CA LEU A 24 -4.00 29.31 8.69
C LEU A 24 -2.59 29.83 8.41
N ALA A 25 -1.64 28.96 8.05
CA ALA A 25 -0.29 29.37 7.67
C ALA A 25 -0.30 30.27 6.43
N THR A 26 -1.10 29.91 5.42
CA THR A 26 -1.26 30.71 4.20
C THR A 26 -1.96 32.05 4.46
N LEU A 27 -3.01 32.05 5.28
CA LEU A 27 -3.82 33.26 5.55
C LEU A 27 -3.12 34.26 6.48
N THR A 28 -2.33 33.77 7.44
CA THR A 28 -1.74 34.62 8.48
C THR A 28 -0.24 34.86 8.32
N GLY A 29 0.43 34.13 7.44
CA GLY A 29 1.90 34.16 7.30
C GLY A 29 2.65 33.65 8.54
N ALA A 30 1.93 33.05 9.51
CA ALA A 30 2.51 32.58 10.75
C ALA A 30 3.25 31.24 10.57
N THR A 31 4.26 31.02 11.39
CA THR A 31 4.97 29.73 11.44
C THR A 31 4.09 28.65 12.07
N ASP A 32 4.28 27.38 11.69
CA ASP A 32 3.47 26.26 12.23
C ASP A 32 3.53 26.17 13.77
N HIS A 33 4.68 26.53 14.36
CA HIS A 33 4.84 26.59 15.80
C HIS A 33 3.93 27.64 16.46
N GLN A 34 3.83 28.84 15.86
CA GLN A 34 2.96 29.90 16.34
C GLN A 34 1.47 29.54 16.18
N ILE A 35 1.11 28.81 15.12
CA ILE A 35 -0.26 28.32 14.89
C ILE A 35 -0.63 27.28 15.94
N ARG A 36 0.26 26.32 16.20
CA ARG A 36 0.08 25.28 17.21
C ARG A 36 -0.19 25.86 18.60
N LYS A 37 0.71 26.75 19.02
CA LYS A 37 0.63 27.41 20.33
C LYS A 37 -0.65 28.26 20.48
N ALA A 38 -1.13 28.85 19.38
CA ALA A 38 -2.37 29.62 19.40
C ALA A 38 -3.63 28.73 19.48
N LEU A 39 -3.63 27.56 18.83
CA LEU A 39 -4.74 26.61 18.89
C LEU A 39 -4.86 25.96 20.26
N GLU A 40 -3.74 25.55 20.86
CA GLU A 40 -3.69 24.98 22.21
C GLU A 40 -4.24 25.97 23.25
N ALA A 41 -3.81 27.24 23.19
CA ALA A 41 -4.32 28.27 24.09
C ALA A 41 -5.84 28.53 23.93
N MET A 42 -6.39 28.35 22.73
CA MET A 42 -7.84 28.48 22.49
C MET A 42 -8.62 27.26 23.01
N GLU A 43 -8.04 26.06 22.90
CA GLU A 43 -8.63 24.83 23.43
C GLU A 43 -8.66 24.85 24.97
N GLU A 44 -7.61 25.38 25.61
CA GLU A 44 -7.57 25.62 27.05
C GLU A 44 -8.59 26.69 27.51
N GLU A 45 -8.77 27.77 26.73
CA GLU A 45 -9.75 28.83 27.02
C GLU A 45 -11.19 28.27 26.94
N LEU A 46 -11.50 27.49 25.89
CA LEU A 46 -12.78 26.78 25.77
C LEU A 46 -13.00 25.75 26.89
N ALA A 47 -11.96 24.99 27.26
CA ALA A 47 -12.06 24.01 28.34
C ALA A 47 -12.33 24.68 29.70
N THR A 48 -11.79 25.88 29.91
CA THR A 48 -12.00 26.65 31.15
C THR A 48 -13.39 27.29 31.19
N GLU A 49 -13.92 27.73 30.04
CA GLU A 49 -15.27 28.28 29.91
C GLU A 49 -16.35 27.24 30.22
N VAL A 50 -16.18 26.01 29.70
CA VAL A 50 -17.09 24.87 29.96
C VAL A 50 -17.03 24.39 31.41
N ALA A 51 -15.89 24.52 32.08
CA ALA A 51 -15.74 24.12 33.49
C ALA A 51 -16.36 25.11 34.50
N SER A 52 -16.78 26.30 34.04
CA SER A 52 -17.30 27.38 34.89
C SER A 52 -18.83 27.37 35.02
N GLU A 53 -19.54 26.53 34.27
CA GLU A 53 -21.00 26.48 34.25
C GLU A 53 -21.53 25.48 35.30
N PRO A 54 -22.34 25.91 36.30
CA PRO A 54 -22.87 25.01 37.33
C PRO A 54 -23.85 23.98 36.74
N PRO A 55 -23.88 22.74 37.25
CA PRO A 55 -24.62 21.65 36.60
C PRO A 55 -26.14 21.87 36.69
N ALA A 56 -26.79 21.93 35.54
CA ALA A 56 -28.25 21.94 35.42
C ALA A 56 -28.85 20.56 35.78
N PRO A 57 -30.07 20.49 36.35
CA PRO A 57 -30.72 19.25 36.74
C PRO A 57 -31.00 18.32 35.53
N PRO A 58 -31.07 16.99 35.74
CA PRO A 58 -31.12 16.02 34.64
C PRO A 58 -32.44 16.11 33.85
N ALA A 59 -32.33 16.48 32.58
CA ALA A 59 -33.44 16.44 31.63
C ALA A 59 -33.75 14.99 31.19
N PRO A 60 -35.00 14.68 30.79
CA PRO A 60 -35.41 13.34 30.33
C PRO A 60 -34.64 12.90 29.07
N PRO A 61 -34.59 11.60 28.73
CA PRO A 61 -33.76 11.10 27.64
C PRO A 61 -34.34 11.56 26.29
N GLU A 62 -33.83 12.66 25.76
CA GLU A 62 -34.09 13.09 24.39
C GLU A 62 -33.33 12.19 23.41
N LYS A 63 -34.07 11.29 22.77
CA LYS A 63 -33.67 10.65 21.52
C LYS A 63 -33.65 11.72 20.43
N GLY A 64 -32.45 12.19 20.06
CA GLY A 64 -32.30 13.22 19.03
C GLY A 64 -30.89 13.35 18.49
N THR A 65 -30.47 12.35 17.72
CA THR A 65 -29.54 12.46 16.58
C THR A 65 -28.22 13.20 16.82
N SER A 66 -27.23 12.47 17.33
CA SER A 66 -25.83 12.72 17.04
C SER A 66 -25.61 12.54 15.52
N ALA A 67 -25.69 13.62 14.75
CA ALA A 67 -25.14 13.67 13.40
C ALA A 67 -23.66 14.06 13.49
N GLY A 68 -22.88 13.29 14.24
CA GLY A 68 -21.48 13.12 13.91
C GLY A 68 -21.45 12.60 12.49
N GLN A 69 -21.07 13.44 11.53
CA GLN A 69 -20.64 12.94 10.24
C GLN A 69 -19.39 12.10 10.52
N SER A 70 -19.61 10.82 10.81
CA SER A 70 -18.77 9.77 10.28
C SER A 70 -18.60 10.10 8.81
N VAL A 71 -17.44 10.68 8.48
CA VAL A 71 -16.96 10.62 7.11
C VAL A 71 -16.61 9.15 6.91
N THR A 72 -17.64 8.31 6.78
CA THR A 72 -17.57 7.07 6.04
C THR A 72 -17.42 7.53 4.60
N SER A 73 -16.23 8.03 4.25
CA SER A 73 -15.75 7.85 2.90
C SER A 73 -15.77 6.34 2.72
N ALA A 74 -16.85 5.83 2.13
CA ALA A 74 -16.90 4.45 1.69
C ALA A 74 -15.56 4.23 0.96
N PRO A 75 -14.76 3.24 1.38
CA PRO A 75 -13.47 3.02 0.73
C PRO A 75 -13.77 2.90 -0.77
N PRO A 76 -13.06 3.64 -1.64
CA PRO A 76 -13.40 3.67 -3.05
C PRO A 76 -13.53 2.23 -3.52
N ALA A 77 -14.72 1.86 -4.00
CA ALA A 77 -15.06 0.48 -4.32
C ALA A 77 -14.07 -0.13 -5.33
N GLY A 78 -13.37 0.72 -6.10
CA GLY A 78 -12.32 0.36 -7.04
C GLY A 78 -10.96 -0.03 -6.43
N GLY A 79 -10.64 0.31 -5.17
CA GLY A 79 -9.32 0.03 -4.61
C GLY A 79 -8.98 -1.48 -4.57
N MET A 80 -9.98 -2.31 -4.28
CA MET A 80 -9.84 -3.77 -4.30
C MET A 80 -9.62 -4.29 -5.72
N PHE A 81 -10.38 -3.76 -6.69
CA PHE A 81 -10.25 -4.13 -8.08
C PHE A 81 -8.86 -3.76 -8.62
N VAL A 82 -8.35 -2.57 -8.30
CA VAL A 82 -7.02 -2.12 -8.74
C VAL A 82 -5.92 -2.99 -8.13
N ALA A 83 -6.01 -3.32 -6.84
CA ALA A 83 -5.05 -4.20 -6.18
C ALA A 83 -5.06 -5.61 -6.80
N TRP A 84 -6.25 -6.19 -7.04
CA TRP A 84 -6.36 -7.48 -7.74
C TRP A 84 -5.81 -7.41 -9.17
N ALA A 85 -6.16 -6.36 -9.92
CA ALA A 85 -5.70 -6.17 -11.28
C ALA A 85 -4.17 -6.06 -11.34
N GLY A 86 -3.56 -5.27 -10.45
CA GLY A 86 -2.11 -5.12 -10.37
C GLY A 86 -1.40 -6.42 -10.01
N PHE A 87 -1.91 -7.16 -9.02
CA PHE A 87 -1.34 -8.45 -8.62
C PHE A 87 -1.45 -9.50 -9.73
N VAL A 88 -2.63 -9.63 -10.36
CA VAL A 88 -2.85 -10.59 -11.45
C VAL A 88 -2.02 -10.23 -12.68
N PHE A 89 -2.01 -8.95 -13.05
CA PHE A 89 -1.20 -8.45 -14.17
C PHE A 89 0.28 -8.77 -13.95
N GLY A 90 0.84 -8.40 -12.79
CA GLY A 90 2.23 -8.70 -12.49
C GLY A 90 2.52 -10.21 -12.49
N SER A 91 1.62 -11.02 -11.94
CA SER A 91 1.76 -12.48 -11.94
C SER A 91 1.82 -13.06 -13.36
N VAL A 92 0.90 -12.64 -14.24
CA VAL A 92 0.85 -13.09 -15.64
C VAL A 92 2.10 -12.65 -16.39
N VAL A 93 2.50 -11.37 -16.25
CA VAL A 93 3.69 -10.84 -16.93
C VAL A 93 4.96 -11.56 -16.46
N SER A 94 5.09 -11.81 -15.15
CA SER A 94 6.24 -12.53 -14.58
C SER A 94 6.36 -13.96 -15.14
N ILE A 95 5.25 -14.70 -15.19
CA ILE A 95 5.21 -16.05 -15.78
C ILE A 95 5.52 -15.99 -17.28
N ALA A 96 4.88 -15.10 -18.02
CA ALA A 96 5.07 -14.98 -19.47
C ALA A 96 6.52 -14.63 -19.83
N ALA A 97 7.15 -13.72 -19.09
CA ALA A 97 8.53 -13.32 -19.32
C ALA A 97 9.52 -14.46 -19.01
N ASN A 98 9.27 -15.27 -17.98
CA ASN A 98 10.06 -16.48 -17.72
C ASN A 98 9.91 -17.51 -18.84
N VAL A 99 8.67 -17.76 -19.30
CA VAL A 99 8.41 -18.65 -20.45
C VAL A 99 9.11 -18.14 -21.70
N LEU A 100 9.12 -16.82 -21.91
CA LEU A 100 9.79 -16.21 -23.05
C LEU A 100 11.31 -16.32 -22.96
N ALA A 101 11.90 -16.24 -21.77
CA ALA A 101 13.33 -16.46 -21.59
C ALA A 101 13.76 -17.85 -22.07
N ALA A 102 12.93 -18.88 -21.85
CA ALA A 102 13.17 -20.23 -22.38
C ALA A 102 13.04 -20.33 -23.92
N ARG A 103 12.56 -19.27 -24.59
CA ARG A 103 12.53 -19.15 -26.05
C ARG A 103 13.73 -18.41 -26.63
N ILE A 104 14.64 -17.91 -25.79
CA ILE A 104 15.89 -17.31 -26.26
C ILE A 104 16.84 -18.45 -26.66
N PRO A 105 17.38 -18.45 -27.89
CA PRO A 105 18.33 -19.46 -28.31
C PRO A 105 19.60 -19.40 -27.44
N PRO A 106 20.12 -20.55 -26.96
CA PRO A 106 21.40 -20.57 -26.28
C PRO A 106 22.55 -20.18 -27.24
N GLY A 107 23.66 -19.69 -26.69
CA GLY A 107 24.83 -19.34 -27.49
C GLY A 107 25.31 -20.52 -28.35
N GLY A 108 25.48 -20.30 -29.65
CA GLY A 108 25.89 -21.34 -30.59
C GLY A 108 24.75 -22.25 -31.09
N ALA A 109 23.48 -21.92 -30.79
CA ALA A 109 22.34 -22.62 -31.37
C ALA A 109 22.36 -22.55 -32.91
N GLY A 110 22.24 -23.71 -33.56
CA GLY A 110 22.12 -23.80 -35.01
C GLY A 110 20.77 -23.25 -35.52
N ALA A 111 20.68 -23.02 -36.83
CA ALA A 111 19.49 -22.44 -37.47
C ALA A 111 18.19 -23.26 -37.30
N SER A 112 18.30 -24.56 -36.97
CA SER A 112 17.17 -25.46 -36.71
C SER A 112 16.76 -25.53 -35.24
N TRP A 113 17.36 -24.72 -34.37
CA TRP A 113 17.00 -24.72 -32.95
C TRP A 113 15.55 -24.26 -32.77
N SER A 114 14.84 -24.94 -31.88
CA SER A 114 13.49 -24.56 -31.47
C SER A 114 13.35 -24.69 -29.96
N PRO A 115 12.50 -23.86 -29.34
CA PRO A 115 12.32 -23.88 -27.90
C PRO A 115 11.58 -25.13 -27.44
N SER A 116 12.13 -25.83 -26.46
CA SER A 116 11.48 -26.97 -25.83
C SER A 116 10.28 -26.53 -25.00
N LEU A 117 9.17 -27.27 -25.10
CA LEU A 117 8.01 -27.06 -24.22
C LEU A 117 8.37 -27.33 -22.76
N VAL A 118 9.25 -28.31 -22.50
CA VAL A 118 9.71 -28.65 -21.15
C VAL A 118 10.51 -27.49 -20.55
N ALA A 119 11.36 -26.82 -21.35
CA ALA A 119 12.12 -25.66 -20.89
C ALA A 119 11.19 -24.48 -20.55
N GLN A 120 10.17 -24.24 -21.37
CA GLN A 120 9.16 -23.21 -21.13
C GLN A 120 8.38 -23.46 -19.84
N LEU A 121 7.90 -24.68 -19.63
CA LEU A 121 7.21 -25.06 -18.40
C LEU A 121 8.14 -24.97 -17.19
N GLY A 122 9.39 -25.43 -17.32
CA GLY A 122 10.41 -25.36 -16.28
C GLY A 122 10.73 -23.92 -15.85
N ALA A 123 10.78 -22.98 -16.80
CA ALA A 123 11.01 -21.58 -16.48
C ALA A 123 9.86 -20.94 -15.70
N ALA A 124 8.60 -21.35 -15.95
CA ALA A 124 7.45 -20.88 -15.22
C ALA A 124 7.36 -21.40 -13.77
N VAL A 125 8.09 -22.47 -13.42
CA VAL A 125 8.01 -23.09 -12.09
C VAL A 125 8.40 -22.13 -10.99
N TRP A 126 9.43 -21.29 -11.20
CA TRP A 126 9.95 -20.39 -10.17
C TRP A 126 8.93 -19.34 -9.71
N PRO A 127 8.35 -18.49 -10.59
CA PRO A 127 7.32 -17.55 -10.17
C PRO A 127 6.06 -18.24 -9.63
N VAL A 128 5.68 -19.41 -10.17
CA VAL A 128 4.53 -20.17 -9.67
C VAL A 128 4.77 -20.69 -8.24
N ALA A 129 5.96 -21.22 -7.96
CA ALA A 129 6.34 -21.68 -6.63
C ALA A 129 6.30 -20.54 -5.61
N LEU A 130 6.73 -19.33 -6.00
CA LEU A 130 6.63 -18.14 -5.15
C LEU A 130 5.18 -17.76 -4.86
N LEU A 131 4.30 -17.74 -5.87
CA LEU A 131 2.88 -17.46 -5.67
C LEU A 131 2.22 -18.46 -4.72
N ILE A 132 2.52 -19.75 -4.90
CA ILE A 132 2.05 -20.82 -4.00
C ILE A 132 2.59 -20.61 -2.58
N ALA A 133 3.87 -20.25 -2.42
CA ALA A 133 4.47 -19.99 -1.11
C ALA A 133 3.80 -18.81 -0.39
N VAL A 134 3.48 -17.72 -1.11
CA VAL A 134 2.73 -16.57 -0.57
C VAL A 134 1.32 -17.00 -0.16
N GLU A 135 0.67 -17.85 -0.93
CA GLU A 135 -0.67 -18.35 -0.62
C GLU A 135 -0.68 -19.26 0.61
N VAL A 136 0.32 -20.14 0.74
CA VAL A 136 0.55 -20.94 1.94
C VAL A 136 0.81 -20.03 3.14
N LEU A 137 1.62 -18.97 2.96
CA LEU A 137 1.93 -18.01 4.01
C LEU A 137 0.68 -17.28 4.50
N SER A 138 -0.27 -16.97 3.60
CA SER A 138 -1.47 -16.17 3.87
C SER A 138 -2.63 -17.00 4.43
N ARG A 139 -2.79 -18.26 4.00
CA ARG A 139 -3.95 -19.10 4.34
C ARG A 139 -3.72 -20.10 5.46
N VAL A 140 -2.50 -20.56 5.68
CA VAL A 140 -2.24 -21.60 6.68
C VAL A 140 -2.24 -20.98 8.09
N PRO A 141 -3.02 -21.52 9.05
CA PRO A 141 -2.89 -21.15 10.44
C PRO A 141 -1.63 -21.80 11.02
N TRP A 142 -0.60 -20.99 11.26
CA TRP A 142 0.67 -21.48 11.82
C TRP A 142 0.60 -21.54 13.34
N PRO A 143 1.09 -22.63 13.97
CA PRO A 143 1.17 -22.70 15.43
C PRO A 143 2.05 -21.60 16.02
N ALA A 144 1.79 -21.24 17.27
CA ALA A 144 2.66 -20.33 18.01
C ALA A 144 4.01 -20.99 18.32
N GLY A 145 5.09 -20.19 18.34
CA GLY A 145 6.43 -20.64 18.72
C GLY A 145 7.53 -20.17 17.75
N GLY A 146 8.76 -20.06 18.27
CA GLY A 146 9.90 -19.58 17.50
C GLY A 146 10.25 -20.48 16.30
N LEU A 147 10.19 -21.81 16.48
CA LEU A 147 10.49 -22.77 15.42
C LEU A 147 9.50 -22.68 14.25
N TRP A 148 8.20 -22.52 14.55
CA TRP A 148 7.17 -22.34 13.52
C TRP A 148 7.28 -21.01 12.80
N ARG A 149 7.69 -19.94 13.49
CA ARG A 149 8.03 -18.66 12.84
C ARG A 149 9.22 -18.79 11.90
N PHE A 150 10.28 -19.49 12.32
CA PHE A 150 11.43 -19.75 11.47
C PHE A 150 11.05 -20.59 10.25
N ALA A 151 10.27 -21.67 10.41
CA ALA A 151 9.80 -22.46 9.28
C ALA A 151 8.94 -21.63 8.31
N ARG A 152 8.02 -20.83 8.84
CA ARG A 152 7.13 -19.96 8.06
C ARG A 152 7.89 -18.92 7.25
N PHE A 153 8.68 -18.09 7.91
CA PHE A 153 9.35 -16.96 7.27
C PHE A 153 10.65 -17.36 6.60
N GLY A 154 11.40 -18.30 7.18
CA GLY A 154 12.62 -18.85 6.59
C GLY A 154 12.33 -19.67 5.34
N GLY A 155 11.36 -20.59 5.41
CA GLY A 155 10.96 -21.39 4.24
C GLY A 155 10.48 -20.54 3.07
N VAL A 156 9.53 -19.63 3.33
CA VAL A 156 9.04 -18.70 2.30
C VAL A 156 10.15 -17.76 1.82
N GLY A 157 11.02 -17.29 2.73
CA GLY A 157 12.16 -16.45 2.37
C GLY A 157 13.13 -17.13 1.41
N VAL A 158 13.42 -18.43 1.61
CA VAL A 158 14.26 -19.22 0.70
C VAL A 158 13.60 -19.36 -0.67
N VAL A 159 12.32 -19.71 -0.73
CA VAL A 159 11.59 -19.81 -2.00
C VAL A 159 11.54 -18.45 -2.72
N ALA A 160 11.27 -17.37 -1.99
CA ALA A 160 11.24 -16.02 -2.54
C ALA A 160 12.60 -15.60 -3.10
N ALA A 161 13.68 -15.80 -2.35
CA ALA A 161 15.02 -15.44 -2.80
C ALA A 161 15.44 -16.24 -4.05
N GLY A 162 15.29 -17.57 -4.02
CA GLY A 162 15.64 -18.43 -5.15
C GLY A 162 14.82 -18.12 -6.40
N SER A 163 13.50 -17.94 -6.24
CA SER A 163 12.61 -17.62 -7.35
C SER A 163 12.89 -16.23 -7.92
N ALA A 164 13.13 -15.24 -7.07
CA ALA A 164 13.45 -13.88 -7.50
C ALA A 164 14.76 -13.83 -8.28
N ILE A 165 15.83 -14.48 -7.81
CA ILE A 165 17.14 -14.46 -8.50
C ILE A 165 17.03 -15.06 -9.91
N ILE A 166 16.42 -16.24 -10.04
CA ILE A 166 16.30 -16.94 -11.32
C ILE A 166 15.36 -16.18 -12.26
N SER A 167 14.18 -15.77 -11.76
CA SER A 167 13.19 -15.01 -12.53
C SER A 167 13.76 -13.66 -13.00
N TYR A 168 14.47 -12.95 -12.13
CA TYR A 168 15.11 -11.68 -12.48
C TYR A 168 16.09 -11.84 -13.64
N GLY A 169 16.93 -12.88 -13.60
CA GLY A 169 17.85 -13.20 -14.70
C GLY A 169 17.12 -13.41 -16.02
N HIS A 170 16.10 -14.27 -16.03
CA HIS A 170 15.28 -14.55 -17.20
C HIS A 170 14.65 -13.29 -17.82
N ILE A 171 14.00 -12.47 -17.00
CA ILE A 171 13.35 -11.25 -17.49
C ILE A 171 14.39 -10.24 -17.99
N ARG A 172 15.51 -10.08 -17.29
CA ARG A 172 16.61 -9.22 -17.72
C ARG A 172 17.18 -9.67 -19.07
N ASP A 173 17.34 -10.98 -19.28
CA ASP A 173 17.86 -11.53 -20.53
C ASP A 173 16.88 -11.31 -21.70
N VAL A 174 15.58 -11.45 -21.44
CA VAL A 174 14.52 -11.08 -22.39
C VAL A 174 14.62 -9.60 -22.77
N LEU A 175 14.67 -8.70 -21.78
CA LEU A 175 14.74 -7.26 -22.03
C LEU A 175 16.05 -6.89 -22.76
N THR A 176 17.16 -7.53 -22.42
CA THR A 176 18.44 -7.33 -23.10
C THR A 176 18.37 -7.77 -24.57
N THR A 177 17.72 -8.92 -24.83
CA THR A 177 17.49 -9.43 -26.19
C THR A 177 16.60 -8.48 -27.01
N TRP A 178 15.67 -7.77 -26.36
CA TRP A 178 14.85 -6.73 -26.98
C TRP A 178 15.58 -5.39 -27.18
N GLY A 179 16.84 -5.27 -26.78
CA GLY A 179 17.65 -4.08 -26.99
C GLY A 179 17.52 -3.02 -25.89
N TYR A 180 16.95 -3.35 -24.73
CA TYR A 180 16.97 -2.44 -23.59
C TYR A 180 18.41 -2.26 -23.07
N SER A 181 18.72 -1.06 -22.57
CA SER A 181 19.99 -0.80 -21.89
C SER A 181 20.12 -1.66 -20.63
N GLY A 182 21.35 -1.91 -20.16
CA GLY A 182 21.58 -2.73 -18.97
C GLY A 182 20.83 -2.24 -17.72
N LEU A 183 20.65 -0.92 -17.59
CA LEU A 183 19.81 -0.34 -16.54
C LEU A 183 18.32 -0.61 -16.77
N GLY A 184 17.80 -0.40 -17.98
CA GLY A 184 16.40 -0.68 -18.29
C GLY A 184 16.04 -2.15 -18.11
N ALA A 185 16.90 -3.06 -18.58
CA ALA A 185 16.76 -4.50 -18.42
C ALA A 185 16.86 -4.96 -16.95
N GLY A 186 17.64 -4.25 -16.12
CA GLY A 186 17.71 -4.52 -14.67
C GLY A 186 16.54 -3.96 -13.87
N VAL A 187 15.98 -2.81 -14.27
CA VAL A 187 14.86 -2.17 -13.56
C VAL A 187 13.52 -2.82 -13.89
N GLY A 188 13.33 -3.33 -15.12
CA GLY A 188 12.07 -3.93 -15.56
C GLY A 188 11.49 -5.00 -14.60
N PRO A 189 12.25 -6.01 -14.18
CA PRO A 189 11.77 -7.02 -13.22
C PRO A 189 11.33 -6.40 -11.89
N LEU A 190 12.07 -5.41 -11.38
CA LEU A 190 11.77 -4.75 -10.10
C LEU A 190 10.45 -3.98 -10.13
N VAL A 191 10.09 -3.40 -11.29
CA VAL A 191 8.82 -2.68 -11.46
C VAL A 191 7.64 -3.65 -11.38
N ILE A 192 7.77 -4.82 -12.03
CA ILE A 192 6.73 -5.87 -12.01
C ILE A 192 6.54 -6.39 -10.58
N ASP A 193 7.63 -6.76 -9.91
CA ASP A 193 7.58 -7.26 -8.54
C ASP A 193 7.09 -6.20 -7.56
N GLY A 194 7.54 -4.95 -7.70
CA GLY A 194 7.10 -3.82 -6.89
C GLY A 194 5.59 -3.59 -7.01
N LEU A 195 5.04 -3.65 -8.23
CA LEU A 195 3.59 -3.58 -8.45
C LEU A 195 2.85 -4.71 -7.73
N MET A 196 3.34 -5.95 -7.83
CA MET A 196 2.74 -7.11 -7.15
C MET A 196 2.80 -6.97 -5.63
N VAL A 197 3.94 -6.54 -5.08
CA VAL A 197 4.15 -6.36 -3.64
C VAL A 197 3.20 -5.29 -3.09
N VAL A 198 3.14 -4.11 -3.71
CA VAL A 198 2.24 -3.03 -3.30
C VAL A 198 0.78 -3.48 -3.39
N SER A 199 0.43 -4.17 -4.47
CA SER A 199 -0.92 -4.74 -4.65
C SER A 199 -1.26 -5.78 -3.58
N GLY A 200 -0.34 -6.70 -3.27
CA GLY A 200 -0.51 -7.74 -2.26
C GLY A 200 -0.67 -7.16 -0.85
N PHE A 201 0.14 -6.17 -0.47
CA PHE A 201 -0.02 -5.48 0.80
C PHE A 201 -1.35 -4.72 0.90
N ALA A 202 -1.81 -4.10 -0.20
CA ALA A 202 -3.12 -3.45 -0.23
C ALA A 202 -4.27 -4.46 -0.01
N LEU A 203 -4.16 -5.67 -0.57
CA LEU A 203 -5.13 -6.75 -0.34
C LEU A 203 -5.13 -7.23 1.11
N LEU A 204 -3.94 -7.38 1.72
CA LEU A 204 -3.80 -7.81 3.12
C LEU A 204 -4.31 -6.77 4.12
N ALA A 205 -3.98 -5.50 3.92
CA ALA A 205 -4.32 -4.41 4.85
C ALA A 205 -5.84 -4.30 5.09
N LYS A 206 -6.65 -4.54 4.06
CA LYS A 206 -8.12 -4.52 4.18
C LYS A 206 -8.69 -5.79 4.83
N GLY A 207 -8.01 -6.93 4.70
CA GLY A 207 -8.38 -8.18 5.38
C GLY A 207 -8.22 -8.11 6.89
N SER A 208 -7.35 -7.22 7.39
CA SER A 208 -7.06 -7.00 8.81
C SER A 208 -7.96 -5.99 9.51
N SER A 209 -8.80 -5.23 8.78
CA SER A 209 -9.73 -4.24 9.36
C SER A 209 -11.04 -4.85 9.87
N LYS A 210 -11.02 -6.04 10.47
CA LYS A 210 -12.17 -6.65 11.13
C LYS A 210 -12.15 -6.38 12.64
#